data_AF-A0AAU5S0S2-F1
#
_entry.id   AF-A0AAU5S0S2-F1
#
_cell.length_a   1.000
_cell.length_b   1.000
_cell.length_c   1.000
_cell.angle_alpha   90.00
_cell.angle_beta   90.00
_cell.angle_gamma   90.00
#
_symmetry.space_group_name_H-M   'P 1'
#
loop_
_entity.id
_entity.type
_entity.pdbx_description
1 polymer ?
#
loop_
_entity_poly.entity_id
_entity_poly.type
_entity_poly.pdbx_seq_one_letter_code
_entity_poly.pdbx_strand_id
1 'polypeptide(L)'
;MPGQRKRRRQRLDASRRAAARTAAGTGRWDVVFETQDEREWRARLPELLAGDEPIDPAMARIDTLCGRLAQPTTYRLSVFVPDPAGGRPRTDPAR
;
A
#
# COMPACT_ATOMS: atom_id res chain seq x y z
N MET A 1 4.54 31.08 -15.49
CA MET A 1 4.82 29.64 -15.70
C MET A 1 3.52 28.80 -15.74
N PRO A 2 2.85 28.65 -16.89
CA PRO A 2 1.51 28.01 -16.98
C PRO A 2 1.50 26.47 -16.83
N GLY A 3 2.64 25.80 -17.02
CA GLY A 3 2.73 24.32 -17.01
C GLY A 3 2.72 23.66 -15.63
N GLN A 4 3.09 24.39 -14.57
CA GLN A 4 3.25 23.80 -13.23
C GLN A 4 1.90 23.41 -12.59
N ARG A 5 0.85 24.21 -12.81
CA ARG A 5 -0.52 23.92 -12.31
C ARG A 5 -1.10 22.65 -12.92
N LYS A 6 -0.95 22.46 -14.25
CA LYS A 6 -1.46 21.26 -14.95
C LYS A 6 -0.75 19.99 -14.45
N ARG A 7 0.58 20.03 -14.31
CA ARG A 7 1.38 18.91 -13.81
C ARG A 7 1.03 18.54 -12.36
N ARG A 8 0.81 19.53 -11.49
CA ARG A 8 0.39 19.31 -10.10
C ARG A 8 -0.98 18.66 -10.02
N ARG A 9 -1.95 19.13 -10.83
CA ARG A 9 -3.31 18.57 -10.86
C ARG A 9 -3.33 17.11 -11.30
N GLN A 10 -2.60 16.78 -12.36
CA GLN A 10 -2.48 15.39 -12.84
C GLN A 10 -1.92 14.45 -11.78
N ARG A 11 -0.92 14.90 -10.99
CA ARG A 11 -0.36 14.11 -9.88
C ARG A 11 -1.36 13.89 -8.76
N LEU A 12 -2.13 14.92 -8.39
CA LEU A 12 -3.18 14.80 -7.38
C LEU A 12 -4.30 13.86 -7.83
N ASP A 13 -4.72 13.93 -9.10
CA ASP A 13 -5.75 13.05 -9.64
C ASP A 13 -5.27 11.60 -9.78
N ALA A 14 -3.99 11.37 -10.10
CA ALA A 14 -3.39 10.04 -10.07
C ALA A 14 -3.33 9.49 -8.64
N SER A 15 -2.92 10.30 -7.66
CA SER A 15 -2.89 9.93 -6.25
C SER A 15 -4.28 9.59 -5.70
N ARG A 16 -5.29 10.41 -6.03
CA ARG A 16 -6.70 10.16 -5.66
C ARG A 16 -7.22 8.85 -6.23
N ARG A 17 -6.93 8.56 -7.51
CA ARG A 17 -7.33 7.30 -8.14
C ARG A 17 -6.61 6.08 -7.55
N ALA A 18 -5.36 6.23 -7.12
CA ALA A 18 -4.66 5.16 -6.39
C ALA A 18 -5.28 4.92 -5.01
N ALA A 19 -5.55 5.99 -4.25
CA ALA A 19 -6.18 5.90 -2.93
C ALA A 19 -7.60 5.31 -2.99
N ALA A 20 -8.38 5.61 -4.03
CA ALA A 20 -9.71 5.03 -4.21
C ALA A 20 -9.68 3.51 -4.46
N ARG A 21 -8.63 3.01 -5.14
CA ARG A 21 -8.47 1.57 -5.40
C ARG A 21 -8.18 0.78 -4.12
N THR A 22 -7.48 1.39 -3.17
CA THR A 22 -7.06 0.79 -1.90
C THR A 22 -7.87 1.26 -0.69
N ALA A 23 -9.06 1.83 -0.94
CA ALA A 23 -9.93 2.36 0.10
C ALA A 23 -10.39 1.25 1.06
N ALA A 24 -10.65 1.63 2.32
CA ALA A 24 -11.19 0.68 3.29
C ALA A 24 -12.52 0.11 2.78
N GLY A 25 -12.65 -1.22 2.79
CA GLY A 25 -13.84 -1.92 2.29
C GLY A 25 -13.78 -2.34 0.81
N THR A 26 -12.74 -1.98 0.05
CA THR A 26 -12.53 -2.52 -1.32
C THR A 26 -11.59 -3.74 -1.36
N GLY A 27 -11.06 -4.14 -0.20
CA GLY A 27 -10.08 -5.22 -0.07
C GLY A 27 -9.33 -5.17 1.26
N ARG A 28 -8.23 -5.91 1.32
CA ARG A 28 -7.35 -6.03 2.48
C ARG A 28 -5.89 -5.86 2.10
N TRP A 29 -5.05 -5.56 3.08
CA TRP A 29 -3.60 -5.50 2.91
C TRP A 29 -2.98 -6.80 3.41
N ASP A 30 -2.37 -7.57 2.51
CA ASP A 30 -1.64 -8.79 2.85
C ASP A 30 -0.14 -8.49 2.96
N VAL A 31 0.50 -9.06 3.97
CA VAL A 31 1.94 -8.90 4.22
C VAL A 31 2.70 -9.89 3.36
N VAL A 32 3.58 -9.38 2.49
CA VAL A 32 4.40 -10.23 1.59
C VAL A 32 5.84 -10.37 2.09
N PHE A 33 6.33 -9.40 2.85
CA PHE A 33 7.65 -9.44 3.44
C PHE A 33 7.69 -8.63 4.73
N GLU A 34 8.30 -9.17 5.77
CA GLU A 34 8.49 -8.52 7.05
C GLU A 34 9.88 -8.87 7.60
N THR A 35 10.64 -7.87 8.04
CA THR A 35 11.94 -8.08 8.66
C THR A 35 12.23 -6.99 9.68
N GLN A 36 13.06 -7.29 10.67
CA GLN A 36 13.60 -6.32 11.62
C GLN A 36 15.01 -5.87 11.24
N ASP A 37 15.64 -6.52 10.24
CA ASP A 37 16.95 -6.15 9.73
C ASP A 37 16.80 -5.11 8.60
N GLU A 38 17.28 -3.90 8.86
CA GLU A 38 17.27 -2.82 7.87
C GLU A 38 18.11 -3.15 6.62
N ARG A 39 19.22 -3.89 6.78
CA ARG A 39 20.09 -4.24 5.65
C ARG A 39 19.41 -5.25 4.74
N GLU A 40 18.78 -6.26 5.33
CA GLU A 40 17.96 -7.22 4.59
C GLU A 40 16.81 -6.51 3.87
N TRP A 41 16.11 -5.61 4.58
CA TRP A 41 15.05 -4.81 3.99
C TRP A 41 15.52 -4.01 2.77
N ARG A 42 16.66 -3.31 2.88
CA ARG A 42 17.22 -2.51 1.78
C ARG A 42 17.68 -3.35 0.59
N ALA A 43 18.19 -4.56 0.84
CA ALA A 43 18.62 -5.47 -0.22
C ALA A 43 17.42 -6.11 -0.96
N ARG A 44 16.39 -6.53 -0.20
CA ARG A 44 15.25 -7.27 -0.74
C ARG A 44 14.17 -6.39 -1.37
N LEU A 45 14.02 -5.14 -0.91
CA LEU A 45 12.96 -4.26 -1.40
C LEU A 45 13.00 -4.00 -2.92
N PRO A 46 14.16 -3.69 -3.55
CA PRO A 46 14.23 -3.53 -5.00
C PRO A 46 13.86 -4.81 -5.76
N GLU A 47 14.29 -5.97 -5.25
CA GLU A 47 13.99 -7.28 -5.85
C GLU A 47 12.49 -7.59 -5.78
N LEU A 48 11.82 -7.25 -4.68
CA LEU A 48 10.37 -7.44 -4.52
C LEU A 48 9.55 -6.52 -5.41
N LEU A 49 10.04 -5.30 -5.71
CA LEU A 49 9.37 -4.35 -6.57
C LEU A 49 9.64 -4.56 -8.07
N ALA A 50 10.74 -5.24 -8.42
CA ALA A 50 11.19 -5.42 -9.81
C ALA A 50 11.31 -6.89 -10.24
N GLY A 51 10.93 -7.85 -9.39
CA GLY A 51 11.04 -9.29 -9.64
C GLY A 51 10.06 -9.83 -10.69
N ASP A 52 10.05 -11.16 -10.83
CA ASP A 52 9.31 -11.88 -11.89
C ASP A 52 7.79 -11.64 -11.88
N GLU A 53 7.19 -11.47 -10.70
CA GLU A 53 5.81 -10.99 -10.53
C GLU A 53 5.88 -9.61 -9.85
N PRO A 54 6.04 -8.52 -10.61
CA PRO A 54 6.31 -7.21 -10.04
C PRO A 54 5.09 -6.68 -9.30
N ILE A 55 5.28 -6.34 -8.03
CA ILE A 55 4.25 -5.71 -7.21
C ILE A 55 3.98 -4.32 -7.79
N ASP A 56 2.73 -4.03 -8.19
CA ASP A 56 2.32 -2.68 -8.62
C ASP A 56 2.63 -1.68 -7.47
N PRO A 57 3.52 -0.69 -7.68
CA PRO A 57 3.84 0.30 -6.67
C PRO A 57 2.63 1.10 -6.18
N ALA A 58 1.57 1.20 -6.98
CA ALA A 58 0.31 1.85 -6.58
C ALA A 58 -0.56 0.97 -5.65
N MET A 59 -0.31 -0.33 -5.62
CA MET A 59 -0.97 -1.32 -4.77
C MET A 59 -0.06 -1.82 -3.64
N ALA A 60 1.17 -1.31 -3.54
CA ALA A 60 2.14 -1.63 -2.50
C ALA A 60 2.11 -0.59 -1.37
N ARG A 61 2.42 -1.05 -0.16
CA ARG A 61 2.59 -0.20 1.01
C ARG A 61 3.84 -0.64 1.78
N ILE A 62 4.67 0.33 2.12
CA ILE A 62 5.84 0.16 2.98
C ILE A 62 5.51 0.77 4.33
N ASP A 63 5.55 -0.05 5.38
CA ASP A 63 5.42 0.41 6.77
C ASP A 63 6.77 0.27 7.48
N THR A 64 7.16 1.31 8.21
CA THR A 64 8.23 1.24 9.22
C THR A 64 7.58 1.34 10.59
N LEU A 65 7.42 0.20 11.24
CA LEU A 65 6.81 0.07 12.56
C LEU A 65 7.90 0.30 13.60
N CYS A 66 8.19 1.57 13.87
CA CYS A 66 9.13 1.95 14.91
C CYS A 66 8.56 1.53 16.27
N GLY A 67 9.09 0.47 16.85
CA GLY A 67 8.80 0.11 18.22
C GLY A 67 9.15 1.26 19.17
N ARG A 68 8.38 1.44 20.24
CA ARG A 68 8.78 2.34 21.32
C ARG A 68 9.80 1.64 22.21
N LEU A 69 10.98 2.25 22.35
CA LEU A 69 12.05 1.95 23.32
C LEU A 69 12.64 0.52 23.30
N ALA A 70 11.85 -0.49 23.67
CA ALA A 70 12.27 -1.89 23.81
C ALA A 70 11.83 -2.79 22.66
N GLN A 71 10.94 -2.31 21.79
CA GLN A 71 10.49 -3.07 20.62
C GLN A 71 11.39 -2.74 19.42
N PRO A 72 11.88 -3.76 18.70
CA PRO A 72 12.66 -3.55 17.49
C PRO A 72 11.83 -2.86 16.40
N THR A 73 12.49 -2.11 15.54
CA THR A 73 11.85 -1.54 14.35
C THR A 73 11.54 -2.66 13.36
N THR A 74 10.28 -2.80 12.98
CA THR A 74 9.87 -3.78 11.97
C THR A 74 9.59 -3.08 10.65
N TYR A 75 10.25 -3.53 9.59
CA TYR A 75 10.01 -3.12 8.21
C TYR A 75 9.05 -4.10 7.56
N ARG A 76 8.00 -3.60 6.94
CA ARG A 76 6.94 -4.43 6.36
C ARG A 76 6.54 -3.95 4.98
N LEU A 77 6.52 -4.89 4.03
CA LEU A 77 5.93 -4.72 2.71
C LEU A 77 4.56 -5.39 2.70
N SER A 78 3.55 -4.63 2.30
CA SER A 78 2.19 -5.14 2.14
C SER A 78 1.67 -4.83 0.75
N VAL A 79 0.90 -5.75 0.20
CA VAL A 79 0.22 -5.60 -1.09
C VAL A 79 -1.27 -5.61 -0.85
N PHE A 80 -1.97 -4.72 -1.53
CA PHE A 80 -3.41 -4.68 -1.46
C PHE A 80 -4.01 -5.79 -2.32
N VAL A 81 -4.84 -6.62 -1.69
CA VAL A 81 -5.61 -7.66 -2.32
C VAL A 81 -7.07 -7.21 -2.35
N PRO A 82 -7.62 -6.91 -3.55
CA PRO A 82 -9.03 -6.58 -3.70
C PRO A 82 -9.92 -7.72 -3.19
N ASP A 83 -11.01 -7.39 -2.53
CA ASP A 83 -12.01 -8.39 -2.18
C ASP A 83 -12.71 -8.85 -3.47
N PRO A 84 -12.75 -10.17 -3.78
CA PRO A 84 -13.50 -10.67 -4.93
C PRO A 84 -15.00 -10.35 -4.85
N ALA A 85 -15.53 -10.05 -3.66
CA ALA A 85 -16.94 -9.76 -3.42
C ALA A 85 -17.28 -8.25 -3.44
N GLY A 86 -16.72 -7.49 -4.39
CA GLY A 86 -17.07 -6.09 -4.62
C GLY A 86 -18.58 -5.88 -4.83
N GLY A 87 -19.34 -5.71 -3.75
CA GLY A 87 -20.78 -5.41 -3.79
C GLY A 87 -21.68 -6.32 -2.95
N ARG A 88 -21.48 -6.40 -1.63
CA ARG A 88 -22.66 -6.51 -0.75
C ARG A 88 -22.82 -5.22 0.02
N PRO A 89 -23.90 -4.44 -0.20
CA PRO A 89 -24.25 -3.40 0.74
C PRO A 89 -24.41 -4.06 2.10
N ARG A 90 -23.82 -3.43 3.12
CA ARG A 90 -24.03 -3.78 4.51
C ARG A 90 -25.51 -3.55 4.80
N THR A 91 -26.36 -4.57 4.61
CA THR A 91 -27.75 -4.52 5.09
C THR A 91 -27.67 -4.59 6.59
N ASP A 92 -27.70 -3.43 7.23
CA ASP A 92 -28.00 -3.32 8.66
C ASP A 92 -29.38 -3.96 8.90
N PRO A 93 -29.50 -5.01 9.73
CA PRO A 93 -30.81 -5.50 10.12
C PRO A 93 -31.42 -4.47 11.07
N ALA A 94 -32.56 -3.91 10.65
CA ALA A 94 -33.39 -3.02 11.46
C ALA A 94 -33.71 -3.66 12.82
N ARG A 95 -33.57 -2.86 13.88
CA ARG A 95 -34.23 -3.09 15.16
C ARG A 95 -34.90 -1.79 15.61
#